data_AF-A0AAU8FDE0-F1
#
_entry.id   AF-A0AAU8FDE0-F1
#
_cell.length_a   1.000
_cell.length_b   1.000
_cell.length_c   1.000
_cell.angle_alpha   90.00
_cell.angle_beta   90.00
_cell.angle_gamma   90.00
#
_symmetry.space_group_name_H-M   'P 1'
#
loop_
_entity.id
_entity.type
_entity.pdbx_description
1 polymer ?
#
loop_
_entity_poly.entity_id
_entity_poly.type
_entity_poly.pdbx_seq_one_letter_code
_entity_poly.pdbx_strand_id
1 'polypeptide(L)'
;MFQLSTDTTHPLAFGCGEEYFTIVRDAYERDYLKDGWNVGYLKEDNYRAGFVGKKMTGKLKNTLILGAQPIGRGQVIYLMDDPIFRAMLQKGKLLFGNAVFRGGMSEF
;
A
#
# COMPACT_ATOMS: atom_id res chain seq x y z
N MET A 1 -5.27 9.17 8.67
CA MET A 1 -3.90 9.08 8.12
C MET A 1 -3.18 7.96 8.82
N PHE A 2 -2.61 7.07 8.03
CA PHE A 2 -1.86 5.91 8.49
C PHE A 2 -0.48 5.93 7.85
N GLN A 3 0.55 5.55 8.60
CA GLN A 3 1.87 5.22 8.07
C GLN A 3 1.86 3.74 7.72
N LEU A 4 2.06 3.37 6.46
CA LEU A 4 2.15 1.97 6.06
C LEU A 4 3.49 1.39 6.50
N SER A 5 3.44 0.14 6.95
CA SER A 5 4.63 -0.69 6.96
C SER A 5 4.93 -1.07 5.51
N THR A 6 6.11 -0.71 5.02
CA THR A 6 6.45 -0.80 3.60
C THR A 6 7.70 -1.65 3.41
N ASP A 7 7.67 -2.57 2.44
CA ASP A 7 8.85 -3.28 1.96
C ASP A 7 9.52 -2.44 0.87
N THR A 8 10.63 -1.78 1.21
CA THR A 8 11.36 -0.88 0.32
C THR A 8 12.23 -1.60 -0.71
N THR A 9 12.36 -2.93 -0.62
CA THR A 9 13.13 -3.73 -1.59
C THR A 9 12.36 -3.96 -2.89
N HIS A 10 11.03 -3.87 -2.86
CA HIS A 10 10.20 -4.05 -4.04
C HIS A 10 10.20 -2.80 -4.95
N PRO A 11 10.32 -2.92 -6.29
CA PRO A 11 10.35 -1.78 -7.22
C PRO A 11 9.17 -0.82 -7.10
N LEU A 12 8.00 -1.33 -6.70
CA LEU A 12 6.81 -0.53 -6.41
C LEU A 12 7.06 0.57 -5.35
N ALA A 13 7.89 0.30 -4.33
CA ALA A 13 8.19 1.21 -3.23
C ALA A 13 9.41 2.13 -3.47
N PHE A 14 10.07 2.01 -4.62
CA PHE A 14 11.27 2.78 -4.93
C PHE A 14 11.05 4.29 -4.85
N GLY A 15 11.94 4.99 -4.14
CA GLY A 15 11.86 6.43 -3.93
C GLY A 15 10.73 6.89 -2.98
N CYS A 16 9.86 5.99 -2.51
CA CYS A 16 8.85 6.31 -1.49
C CYS A 16 9.49 6.45 -0.09
N GLY A 17 10.64 5.82 0.14
CA GLY A 17 11.32 5.76 1.45
C GLY A 17 10.61 4.84 2.45
N GLU A 18 11.11 4.78 3.68
CA GLU A 18 10.58 3.89 4.73
C GLU A 18 9.20 4.35 5.25
N GLU A 19 8.92 5.65 5.15
CA GLU A 19 7.68 6.25 5.66
C GLU A 19 6.73 6.62 4.52
N TYR A 20 5.83 5.71 4.15
CA TYR A 20 4.72 6.02 3.25
C TYR A 20 3.44 6.26 4.04
N PHE A 21 2.84 7.43 3.88
CA PHE A 21 1.57 7.78 4.52
C PHE A 21 0.42 7.67 3.51
N THR A 22 -0.74 7.22 3.98
CA THR A 22 -1.98 7.21 3.19
C THR A 22 -3.20 7.63 4.01
N ILE A 23 -4.28 7.99 3.32
CA ILE A 23 -5.56 8.33 3.92
C ILE A 23 -6.52 7.16 3.73
N VAL A 24 -6.47 6.20 4.65
CA VAL A 24 -7.41 5.09 4.67
C VAL A 24 -8.83 5.63 4.93
N ARG A 25 -9.73 5.40 3.97
CA ARG A 25 -11.13 5.87 4.00
C ARG A 25 -12.15 4.77 4.26
N ASP A 26 -11.73 3.52 4.24
CA ASP A 26 -12.58 2.34 4.48
C ASP A 26 -11.81 1.26 5.27
N ALA A 27 -12.53 0.30 5.86
CA ALA A 27 -11.92 -0.91 6.42
C ALA A 27 -11.92 -2.01 5.37
N TYR A 28 -10.81 -2.09 4.63
CA TYR A 28 -10.70 -3.05 3.54
C TYR A 28 -10.71 -4.51 4.01
N GLU A 29 -10.33 -4.83 5.26
CA GLU A 29 -10.29 -6.20 5.81
C GLU A 29 -9.69 -7.19 4.79
N ARG A 30 -8.45 -6.91 4.36
CA ARG A 30 -7.77 -7.71 3.34
C ARG A 30 -6.63 -8.48 3.96
N ASP A 31 -6.70 -9.79 3.81
CA ASP A 31 -5.57 -10.67 4.11
C ASP A 31 -4.37 -10.31 3.24
N TYR A 32 -3.19 -10.65 3.74
CA TYR A 32 -1.96 -10.63 2.97
C TYR A 32 -2.03 -11.63 1.81
N LEU A 33 -1.37 -11.27 0.71
CA LEU A 33 -1.18 -12.17 -0.43
C LEU A 33 -0.37 -13.38 0.03
N LYS A 34 -0.87 -14.58 -0.28
CA LYS A 34 -0.15 -15.85 -0.10
C LYS A 34 0.84 -16.08 -1.23
N ASP A 35 0.40 -15.80 -2.46
CA ASP A 35 1.17 -16.00 -3.69
C ASP A 35 1.48 -14.65 -4.35
N GLY A 36 2.20 -13.78 -3.63
CA GLY A 36 2.56 -12.44 -4.09
C GLY A 36 3.35 -11.66 -3.05
N TRP A 37 3.63 -10.40 -3.36
CA TRP A 37 4.36 -9.48 -2.51
C TRP A 37 3.42 -8.54 -1.75
N ASN A 38 3.59 -8.49 -0.43
CA ASN A 38 2.90 -7.57 0.46
C ASN A 38 3.76 -6.31 0.65
N VAL A 39 3.72 -5.42 -0.35
CA VAL A 39 4.60 -4.23 -0.41
C VAL A 39 4.25 -3.19 0.65
N GLY A 40 2.98 -3.01 0.96
CA GLY A 40 2.52 -2.01 1.92
C GLY A 40 1.29 -2.48 2.67
N TYR A 41 1.32 -2.42 3.99
CA TYR A 41 0.25 -2.96 4.83
C TYR A 41 0.11 -2.22 6.17
N LEU A 42 -1.04 -2.42 6.81
CA LEU A 42 -1.36 -1.86 8.13
C LEU A 42 -1.08 -2.86 9.24
N LYS A 43 -0.34 -2.43 10.27
CA LYS A 43 -0.21 -3.10 11.57
C LYS A 43 -0.91 -2.26 12.66
N GLU A 44 -0.88 -2.76 13.91
CA GLU A 44 -1.60 -2.14 15.03
C GLU A 44 -1.17 -0.69 15.32
N ASP A 45 0.11 -0.36 15.11
CA ASP A 45 0.69 0.95 15.43
C ASP A 45 0.89 1.84 14.19
N ASN A 46 0.02 1.71 13.18
CA ASN A 46 0.12 2.46 11.94
C ASN A 46 -0.71 3.75 11.94
N TYR A 47 -1.60 3.95 12.93
CA TYR A 47 -2.41 5.16 13.03
C TYR A 47 -1.56 6.38 13.41
N ARG A 48 -1.81 7.53 12.76
CA ARG A 48 -1.04 8.76 13.00
C ARG A 48 -1.91 9.98 13.25
N ALA A 49 -2.99 10.16 12.48
CA ALA A 49 -3.85 11.33 12.63
C ALA A 49 -5.25 11.12 12.03
N GLY A 50 -6.22 11.93 12.46
CA GLY A 50 -7.58 11.96 11.95
C GLY A 50 -8.59 11.32 12.91
N PHE A 51 -9.58 10.63 12.36
CA PHE A 51 -10.59 9.95 13.15
C PHE A 51 -10.74 8.51 12.67
N VAL A 52 -10.76 7.57 13.61
CA VAL A 52 -11.02 6.14 13.35
C VAL A 52 -12.20 5.74 14.23
N GLY A 53 -13.31 5.34 13.60
CA GLY A 53 -14.47 4.88 14.34
C GLY A 53 -14.17 3.59 15.12
N LYS A 54 -14.73 3.46 16.33
CA LYS A 54 -14.52 2.30 17.23
C LYS A 54 -14.74 0.93 16.56
N LYS A 55 -15.71 0.84 15.64
CA LYS A 55 -15.99 -0.40 14.89
C LYS A 55 -14.91 -0.75 13.85
N MET A 56 -14.10 0.22 13.43
CA MET A 56 -13.09 0.08 12.38
C MET A 56 -11.70 -0.24 12.93
N THR A 57 -11.41 0.14 14.18
CA THR A 57 -10.07 -0.02 14.79
C THR A 57 -9.52 -1.45 14.71
N GLY A 58 -10.37 -2.47 14.90
CA GLY A 58 -9.95 -3.87 14.79
C GLY A 58 -9.78 -4.35 13.34
N LYS A 59 -10.59 -3.81 12.43
CA LYS A 59 -10.68 -4.22 11.03
C LYS A 59 -9.52 -3.74 10.15
N LEU A 60 -8.78 -2.74 10.64
CA LEU A 60 -7.63 -2.15 9.95
C LEU A 60 -6.31 -2.83 10.31
N LYS A 61 -6.30 -3.74 11.29
CA LYS A 61 -5.12 -4.50 11.67
C LYS A 61 -4.81 -5.54 10.60
N ASN A 62 -3.52 -5.77 10.36
CA ASN A 62 -3.00 -6.79 9.43
C ASN A 62 -3.65 -6.76 8.05
N THR A 63 -3.93 -5.55 7.55
CA THR A 63 -4.64 -5.35 6.30
C THR A 63 -3.66 -4.99 5.18
N LEU A 64 -3.71 -5.72 4.07
CA LEU A 64 -3.01 -5.37 2.85
C LEU A 64 -3.51 -4.03 2.30
N ILE A 65 -2.60 -3.14 1.92
CA ILE A 65 -2.94 -1.88 1.24
C ILE A 65 -2.33 -1.82 -0.16
N LEU A 66 -1.07 -2.24 -0.30
CA LEU A 66 -0.29 -2.26 -1.52
C LEU A 66 0.26 -3.67 -1.73
N GLY A 67 -0.11 -4.31 -2.83
CA GLY A 67 0.34 -5.66 -3.16
C GLY A 67 0.72 -5.80 -4.62
N ALA A 68 1.57 -6.77 -4.92
CA ALA A 68 1.94 -7.14 -6.28
C ALA A 68 1.87 -8.65 -6.41
N GLN A 69 1.14 -9.17 -7.40
CA GLN A 69 1.01 -10.60 -7.64
C GLN A 69 1.45 -10.94 -9.06
N PRO A 70 2.47 -11.79 -9.25
CA PRO A 70 2.86 -12.24 -10.58
C PRO A 70 1.77 -13.12 -11.18
N ILE A 71 1.37 -12.81 -12.42
CA ILE A 71 0.45 -13.62 -13.21
C ILE A 71 0.95 -13.67 -14.65
N GLY A 72 1.28 -14.87 -15.12
CA GLY A 72 1.82 -15.09 -16.45
C GLY A 72 3.13 -14.32 -16.66
N ARG A 73 3.16 -13.45 -17.67
CA ARG A 73 4.34 -12.61 -18.01
C ARG A 73 4.31 -11.23 -17.36
N GLY A 74 3.34 -10.98 -16.49
CA GLY A 74 3.15 -9.67 -15.86
C GLY A 74 2.72 -9.83 -14.40
N GLN A 75 2.05 -8.81 -13.89
CA GLN A 75 1.57 -8.81 -12.52
C GLN A 75 0.32 -7.97 -12.35
N VAL A 76 -0.46 -8.31 -11.34
CA VAL A 76 -1.57 -7.52 -10.84
C VAL A 76 -1.08 -6.68 -9.67
N ILE A 77 -1.24 -5.36 -9.77
CA ILE A 77 -0.98 -4.44 -8.68
C ILE A 77 -2.28 -4.18 -7.92
N TYR A 78 -2.25 -4.45 -6.63
CA TYR A 78 -3.35 -4.20 -5.70
C TYR A 78 -3.13 -2.86 -4.99
N LEU A 79 -4.06 -1.93 -5.19
CA LEU A 79 -4.12 -0.65 -4.51
C LEU A 79 -5.47 -0.56 -3.80
N MET A 80 -5.52 -0.84 -2.51
CA MET A 80 -6.78 -0.85 -1.76
C MET A 80 -7.32 0.55 -1.53
N ASP A 81 -6.43 1.53 -1.41
CA ASP A 81 -6.77 2.94 -1.32
C ASP A 81 -6.24 3.70 -2.53
N ASP A 82 -6.81 4.88 -2.80
CA ASP A 82 -6.43 5.73 -3.91
C ASP A 82 -5.12 6.49 -3.58
N PRO A 83 -3.98 6.14 -4.19
CA PRO A 83 -2.71 6.79 -3.88
C PRO A 83 -2.64 8.23 -4.39
N ILE A 84 -3.53 8.63 -5.31
CA ILE A 84 -3.58 9.98 -5.88
C ILE A 84 -4.81 10.76 -5.41
N PHE A 85 -5.41 10.38 -4.27
CA PHE A 85 -6.59 11.05 -3.73
C PHE A 85 -6.38 12.56 -3.65
N ARG A 86 -7.11 13.28 -4.51
CA ARG A 86 -7.04 14.74 -4.69
C ARG A 86 -5.61 15.29 -4.90
N ALA A 87 -4.70 14.46 -5.41
CA ALA A 87 -3.29 14.80 -5.66
C ALA A 87 -2.53 15.36 -4.42
N MET A 88 -3.04 15.11 -3.21
CA MET A 88 -2.51 15.74 -1.98
C MET A 88 -1.15 15.17 -1.56
N LEU A 89 -0.98 13.85 -1.67
CA LEU A 89 0.23 13.17 -1.21
C LEU A 89 1.24 13.01 -2.34
N GLN A 90 2.40 13.69 -2.22
CA GLN A 90 3.44 13.65 -3.24
C GLN A 90 4.00 12.23 -3.45
N LYS A 91 4.24 11.49 -2.36
CA LYS A 91 4.70 10.10 -2.42
C LYS A 91 3.68 9.17 -3.10
N GLY A 92 2.38 9.49 -3.02
CA GLY A 92 1.33 8.71 -3.68
C GLY A 92 1.37 8.81 -5.21
N LYS A 93 1.75 9.98 -5.76
CA LYS A 93 2.00 10.15 -7.20
C LYS A 93 3.19 9.31 -7.67
N LEU A 94 4.26 9.29 -6.87
CA LEU A 94 5.45 8.48 -7.17
C LEU A 94 5.13 6.98 -7.13
N LEU A 95 4.39 6.53 -6.11
CA LEU A 95 3.92 5.15 -5.99
C LEU A 95 3.08 4.75 -7.21
N PHE A 96 2.15 5.61 -7.63
CA PHE A 96 1.32 5.36 -8.81
C PHE A 96 2.17 5.29 -10.09
N GLY A 97 3.17 6.17 -10.25
CA GLY A 97 4.13 6.09 -11.34
C GLY A 97 4.90 4.77 -11.34
N ASN A 98 5.39 4.32 -10.18
CA ASN A 98 6.03 3.02 -10.04
C ASN A 98 5.06 1.88 -10.42
N ALA A 99 3.80 1.92 -10.00
CA ALA A 99 2.81 0.89 -10.34
C ALA A 99 2.63 0.73 -11.86
N VAL A 100 2.59 1.84 -12.59
CA VAL A 100 2.39 1.83 -14.05
C VAL A 100 3.66 1.43 -14.81
N PHE A 101 4.82 1.97 -14.41
CA PHE A 101 6.05 1.87 -15.22
C PHE A 101 7.08 0.86 -14.70
N ARG A 102 7.01 0.48 -13.42
CA ARG A 102 8.06 -0.30 -12.74
C ARG A 102 7.57 -1.53 -12.00
N GLY A 103 6.28 -1.59 -11.67
CA GLY A 103 5.65 -2.72 -10.96
C GLY A 103 6.08 -4.03 -11.61
N GLY A 104 5.90 -4.13 -12.93
CA GLY A 104 6.24 -5.27 -13.80
C GLY A 104 7.68 -5.82 -13.77
N MET A 105 8.65 -5.09 -13.21
CA MET A 105 10.07 -5.48 -13.28
C MET A 105 10.39 -6.41 -12.10
N SER A 106 10.38 -7.72 -12.34
CA SER A 106 10.69 -8.73 -11.30
C SER A 106 12.19 -8.95 -11.05
N GLU A 107 13.08 -8.30 -11.80
CA GLU A 107 14.52 -8.52 -11.71
C GLU A 107 15.29 -7.18 -11.76
N PHE A 108 16.03 -6.91 -10.69
CA PHE A 108 17.21 -6.05 -10.64
C PHE A 108 18.29 -6.77 -9.83
#